data_AF-A0A5B7HGL6-F1
#
_entry.id   AF-A0A5B7HGL6-F1
#
_cell.length_a   1.000
_cell.length_b   1.000
_cell.length_c   1.000
_cell.angle_alpha   90.00
_cell.angle_beta   90.00
_cell.angle_gamma   90.00
#
_symmetry.space_group_name_H-M   'P 1'
#
loop_
_entity.id
_entity.type
_entity.pdbx_description
1 polymer ?
#
loop_
_entity_poly.entity_id
_entity_poly.type
_entity_poly.pdbx_seq_one_letter_code
_entity_poly.pdbx_strand_id
1 'polypeptide(L)'
;MVKTVIKRTQEFDKEMEVIRLGRYSEGGRRPMKVKMRSQVAVEEIMARKGKLADDVDYKEIWIKRDMILEEREKEKVLRSEAKEKKREKDRDREGFLLKLGFWI
;
A
#
# COMPACT_ATOMS: atom_id res chain seq x y z
N MET A 1 14.56 12.59 0.61
CA MET A 1 14.09 11.46 -0.22
C MET A 1 12.56 11.37 -0.33
N VAL A 2 11.78 11.40 0.77
CA VAL A 2 10.29 11.46 0.66
C VAL A 2 9.80 12.73 -0.06
N LYS A 3 10.37 13.90 0.27
CA LYS A 3 10.11 15.14 -0.49
C LYS A 3 10.45 15.03 -1.97
N THR A 4 11.47 14.24 -2.37
CA THR A 4 11.84 14.07 -3.79
C THR A 4 10.92 13.10 -4.53
N VAL A 5 10.42 12.05 -3.86
CA VAL A 5 9.36 11.17 -4.42
C VAL A 5 8.10 11.98 -4.68
N ILE A 6 7.75 12.88 -3.76
CA ILE A 6 6.53 13.70 -3.83
C ILE A 6 6.71 14.93 -4.74
N LYS A 7 7.93 15.46 -4.91
CA LYS A 7 8.23 16.60 -5.79
C LYS A 7 8.06 16.34 -7.29
N ARG A 8 8.06 15.07 -7.73
CA ARG A 8 7.77 14.74 -9.15
C ARG A 8 6.33 15.09 -9.54
N THR A 9 5.45 15.25 -8.56
CA THR A 9 4.15 15.90 -8.68
C THR A 9 4.27 17.33 -8.17
N GLN A 10 4.61 18.26 -9.07
CA GLN A 10 5.01 19.65 -8.78
C GLN A 10 3.98 20.51 -8.02
N GLU A 11 2.74 20.06 -7.81
CA GLU A 11 1.67 20.86 -7.19
C GLU A 11 1.43 20.61 -5.69
N PHE A 12 1.96 19.53 -5.09
CA PHE A 12 1.57 19.16 -3.71
C PHE A 12 2.34 19.87 -2.59
N ASP A 13 3.43 20.57 -2.89
CA ASP A 13 4.29 21.20 -1.86
C ASP A 13 3.54 22.32 -1.08
N LYS A 14 2.46 22.89 -1.61
CA LYS A 14 1.63 23.91 -0.91
C LYS A 14 0.49 23.33 -0.06
N GLU A 15 0.15 22.04 -0.22
CA GLU A 15 -1.02 21.41 0.42
C GLU A 15 -0.67 20.28 1.39
N MET A 16 0.61 20.14 1.74
CA MET A 16 1.11 18.98 2.44
C MET A 16 1.85 19.35 3.73
N GLU A 17 1.34 18.87 4.85
CA GLU A 17 1.98 18.97 6.16
C GLU A 17 2.76 17.69 6.44
N VAL A 18 4.02 17.82 6.84
CA VAL A 18 4.91 16.68 7.10
C VAL A 18 5.40 16.72 8.53
N ILE A 19 5.07 15.69 9.30
CA ILE A 19 5.44 15.54 10.71
C ILE A 19 6.31 14.28 10.84
N ARG A 20 7.46 14.39 11.51
CA ARG A 20 8.29 13.21 11.85
C ARG A 20 7.79 12.60 13.15
N LEU A 21 7.54 11.29 13.15
CA LEU A 21 7.08 10.56 14.33
C LEU A 21 8.28 10.06 15.17
N GLY A 22 8.12 10.07 16.49
CA GLY A 22 9.12 9.55 17.44
C GLY A 22 10.19 10.55 17.89
N ARG A 23 11.01 10.14 18.87
CA ARG A 23 12.07 10.97 19.47
C ARG A 23 13.27 11.16 18.55
N TYR A 24 14.04 12.23 18.79
CA TYR A 24 15.27 12.45 18.04
C TYR A 24 16.41 11.50 18.37
N SER A 25 16.86 10.76 17.36
CA SER A 25 18.11 9.99 17.34
C SER A 25 18.94 10.38 16.11
N GLU A 26 20.23 10.54 16.32
CA GLU A 26 21.22 10.81 15.27
C GLU A 26 21.41 9.56 14.38
N GLY A 27 21.43 9.73 13.06
CA GLY A 27 21.45 8.62 12.09
C GLY A 27 20.15 7.78 12.00
N GLY A 28 19.21 7.95 12.93
CA GLY A 28 17.96 7.18 12.98
C GLY A 28 16.95 7.59 11.90
N ARG A 29 16.50 6.62 11.11
CA ARG A 29 15.39 6.81 10.17
C ARG A 29 14.07 6.82 10.95
N ARG A 30 13.32 7.92 10.82
CA ARG A 30 12.02 8.08 11.47
C ARG A 30 10.87 8.04 10.46
N PRO A 31 9.74 7.42 10.83
CA PRO A 31 8.54 7.51 10.03
C PRO A 31 8.12 8.97 9.85
N MET A 32 7.74 9.33 8.62
CA MET A 32 7.15 10.62 8.31
C MET A 32 5.65 10.43 8.12
N LYS A 33 4.85 11.12 8.92
CA LYS A 33 3.42 11.30 8.68
C LYS A 33 3.25 12.47 7.74
N VAL A 34 2.51 12.23 6.66
CA VAL A 34 2.24 13.20 5.62
C VAL A 34 0.74 13.41 5.57
N LYS A 35 0.29 14.63 5.84
CA LYS A 35 -1.12 15.02 5.78
C LYS A 35 -1.30 15.89 4.54
N MET A 36 -2.08 15.39 3.58
CA MET A 36 -2.44 16.12 2.36
C MET A 36 -3.86 16.68 2.50
N ARG A 37 -4.14 17.80 1.83
CA ARG A 37 -5.50 18.37 1.79
C ARG A 37 -6.42 17.61 0.81
N SER A 38 -5.90 17.25 -0.36
CA SER A 38 -6.67 16.53 -1.38
C SER A 38 -6.68 15.02 -1.13
N GLN A 39 -7.87 14.45 -0.99
CA GLN A 39 -8.05 12.99 -0.91
C GLN A 39 -7.66 12.29 -2.22
N VAL A 40 -7.94 12.92 -3.37
CA VAL A 40 -7.59 12.40 -4.70
C VAL A 40 -6.08 12.18 -4.82
N ALA A 41 -5.28 13.10 -4.29
CA ALA A 41 -3.83 12.98 -4.27
C ALA A 41 -3.34 11.78 -3.46
N VAL A 42 -3.97 11.52 -2.31
CA VAL A 42 -3.65 10.37 -1.46
C VAL A 42 -3.97 9.06 -2.21
N GLU A 43 -5.09 9.00 -2.92
CA GLU A 43 -5.47 7.84 -3.73
C GLU A 43 -4.53 7.62 -4.91
N GLU A 44 -4.14 8.68 -5.62
CA GLU A 44 -3.21 8.60 -6.75
C GLU A 44 -1.83 8.08 -6.32
N ILE A 45 -1.32 8.53 -5.16
CA ILE A 45 -0.09 8.02 -4.57
C ILE A 45 -0.24 6.55 -4.17
N MET A 46 -1.36 6.17 -3.56
CA MET A 46 -1.60 4.79 -3.14
C MET A 46 -1.73 3.84 -4.34
N ALA A 47 -2.34 4.29 -5.44
CA ALA A 47 -2.44 3.52 -6.68
C ALA A 47 -1.06 3.36 -7.35
N ARG A 48 -0.23 4.41 -7.34
CA ARG A 48 1.12 4.39 -7.91
C ARG A 48 2.17 3.74 -7.02
N LYS A 49 1.85 3.49 -5.74
CA LYS A 49 2.74 2.84 -4.77
C LYS A 49 3.32 1.52 -5.27
N GLY A 50 2.54 0.72 -6.00
CA GLY A 50 3.00 -0.55 -6.56
C GLY A 50 4.22 -0.37 -7.47
N LYS A 51 4.13 0.58 -8.41
CA LYS A 51 5.22 0.91 -9.35
C LYS A 51 6.48 1.41 -8.65
N LEU A 52 6.31 2.13 -7.53
CA LEU A 52 7.42 2.62 -6.71
C LEU A 52 8.14 1.50 -5.94
N ALA A 53 7.51 0.36 -5.71
CA ALA A 53 8.14 -0.76 -5.00
C ALA A 53 9.17 -1.50 -5.86
N ASP A 54 9.06 -1.40 -7.18
CA ASP A 54 9.95 -2.05 -8.15
C ASP A 54 11.25 -1.24 -8.37
N ASP A 55 11.25 0.05 -8.04
CA ASP A 55 12.40 0.94 -8.15
C ASP A 55 13.45 0.66 -7.04
N VAL A 56 14.71 0.46 -7.46
CA VAL A 56 15.84 0.11 -6.56
C VAL A 56 16.08 1.19 -5.49
N ASP A 57 15.88 2.46 -5.82
CA ASP A 57 16.07 3.60 -4.93
C ASP A 57 15.00 3.71 -3.82
N TYR A 58 13.87 3.03 -3.97
CA TYR A 58 12.70 3.14 -3.10
C TYR A 58 12.35 1.85 -2.35
N LYS A 59 13.18 0.80 -2.49
CA LYS A 59 12.98 -0.53 -1.89
C LYS A 59 12.82 -0.51 -0.36
N GLU A 60 13.40 0.50 0.30
CA GLU A 60 13.37 0.65 1.76
C GLU A 60 12.24 1.57 2.27
N ILE A 61 11.38 2.10 1.37
CA ILE A 61 10.32 3.04 1.73
C ILE A 61 8.97 2.34 1.80
N TRP A 62 8.29 2.48 2.95
CA TRP A 62 6.97 1.91 3.17
C TRP A 62 5.93 3.02 3.29
N ILE A 63 5.02 3.11 2.32
CA ILE A 63 3.89 4.05 2.34
C ILE A 63 2.65 3.29 2.82
N LYS A 64 1.98 3.78 3.87
CA LYS A 64 0.75 3.19 4.38
C LYS A 64 -0.27 4.28 4.66
N ARG A 65 -1.53 4.00 4.34
CA ARG A 65 -2.66 4.86 4.73
C ARG A 65 -2.84 4.82 6.25
N ASP A 66 -2.97 5.99 6.84
CA ASP A 66 -3.36 6.13 8.23
C ASP A 66 -4.88 5.94 8.32
N MET A 67 -5.32 4.90 9.01
CA MET A 67 -6.73 4.51 9.12
C MET A 67 -7.10 4.37 10.58
N ILE A 68 -8.37 4.63 10.88
CA ILE A 68 -8.91 4.40 12.22
C ILE A 68 -8.88 2.89 12.53
N LEU A 69 -8.78 2.53 13.82
CA LEU A 69 -8.69 1.13 14.26
C LEU A 69 -9.84 0.27 13.71
N GLU A 70 -11.06 0.80 13.74
CA GLU A 70 -12.25 0.10 13.26
C GLU A 70 -12.21 -0.18 11.75
N GLU A 71 -11.83 0.81 10.94
CA GLU A 71 -11.66 0.64 9.49
C GLU A 71 -10.57 -0.39 9.17
N ARG A 72 -9.48 -0.38 9.96
CA ARG A 72 -8.37 -1.33 9.82
C ARG A 72 -8.80 -2.76 10.14
N GLU A 73 -9.70 -2.97 11.09
CA GLU A 73 -10.26 -4.30 11.39
C GLU A 73 -11.17 -4.77 10.27
N LYS A 74 -12.07 -3.91 9.78
CA LYS A 74 -12.94 -4.22 8.63
C LYS A 74 -12.13 -4.59 7.38
N GLU A 75 -11.08 -3.84 7.07
CA GLU A 75 -10.18 -4.15 5.95
C GLU A 75 -9.53 -5.54 6.10
N LYS A 76 -9.06 -5.89 7.30
CA LYS A 76 -8.45 -7.22 7.55
C LYS A 76 -9.45 -8.34 7.30
N VAL A 77 -10.69 -8.21 7.80
CA VAL A 77 -11.73 -9.22 7.62
C VAL A 77 -12.05 -9.41 6.14
N LEU A 78 -12.28 -8.31 5.40
CA LEU A 78 -12.55 -8.36 3.96
C LEU A 78 -11.39 -9.00 3.19
N ARG A 79 -10.14 -8.71 3.59
CA ARG A 79 -8.96 -9.29 2.96
C ARG A 79 -8.82 -10.79 3.22
N SER A 80 -9.13 -11.27 4.43
CA SER A 80 -9.14 -12.71 4.71
C SER A 80 -10.24 -13.43 3.94
N GLU A 81 -11.45 -12.85 3.89
CA GLU A 81 -12.59 -13.43 3.17
C GLU A 81 -12.30 -13.52 1.66
N ALA A 82 -11.76 -12.45 1.06
CA ALA A 82 -11.38 -12.46 -0.35
C ALA A 82 -10.30 -13.49 -0.68
N LYS A 83 -9.33 -13.70 0.22
CA LYS A 83 -8.28 -14.72 0.05
C LYS A 83 -8.86 -16.13 0.13
N GLU A 84 -9.79 -16.37 1.04
CA GLU A 84 -10.45 -17.66 1.19
C GLU A 84 -11.28 -18.02 -0.05
N LYS A 85 -12.11 -17.09 -0.51
CA LYS A 85 -12.87 -17.25 -1.76
C LYS A 85 -11.99 -17.51 -2.97
N LYS A 86 -10.80 -16.88 -3.03
CA LYS A 86 -9.83 -17.16 -4.10
C LYS A 86 -9.31 -18.60 -4.02
N ARG A 87 -8.92 -19.07 -2.83
CA ARG A 87 -8.45 -20.45 -2.62
C ARG A 87 -9.52 -21.49 -2.92
N GLU A 88 -10.77 -21.20 -2.58
CA GLU A 88 -11.91 -22.03 -2.94
C GLU A 88 -12.05 -22.16 -4.46
N LYS A 89 -12.07 -21.03 -5.18
CA LYS A 89 -12.10 -21.03 -6.66
C LYS A 89 -10.92 -21.77 -7.28
N ASP A 90 -9.72 -21.62 -6.73
CA ASP A 90 -8.52 -22.31 -7.23
C ASP A 90 -8.67 -23.83 -7.04
N ARG A 91 -9.19 -24.30 -5.90
CA ARG A 91 -9.50 -25.72 -5.64
C ARG A 91 -10.60 -26.26 -6.55
N ASP A 92 -11.67 -25.49 -6.78
CA ASP A 92 -12.76 -25.88 -7.68
C ASP A 92 -12.26 -26.03 -9.12
N ARG A 93 -11.38 -25.11 -9.55
CA ARG A 93 -10.74 -25.17 -10.87
C ARG A 93 -9.84 -26.40 -11.01
N GLU A 94 -9.02 -26.71 -10.00
CA GLU A 94 -8.20 -27.92 -9.98
C GLU A 94 -9.06 -29.18 -10.01
N GLY A 95 -10.12 -29.25 -9.21
CA GLY A 95 -11.08 -30.36 -9.22
C GLY A 95 -11.77 -30.55 -10.57
N PHE A 96 -12.15 -29.44 -11.23
CA PHE A 96 -12.73 -29.48 -12.58
C PHE A 96 -11.73 -29.98 -13.63
N LEU A 97 -10.47 -29.50 -13.59
CA LEU A 97 -9.41 -29.94 -14.51
C LEU A 97 -9.07 -31.41 -14.33
N LEU A 98 -9.00 -31.89 -13.09
CA LEU A 98 -8.81 -33.32 -12.77
C LEU A 98 -9.98 -34.17 -13.30
N LYS A 99 -11.21 -33.68 -13.20
CA LYS A 99 -12.42 -34.38 -13.68
C LYS A 99 -12.52 -34.45 -15.20
N LEU A 100 -11.98 -33.46 -15.91
CA LEU A 100 -11.90 -33.44 -17.37
C LEU A 100 -10.69 -34.19 -17.94
N GLY A 101 -9.83 -34.75 -17.09
CA GLY A 101 -8.65 -35.52 -17.53
C GLY A 101 -7.59 -34.67 -18.23
N PHE A 102 -7.61 -33.34 -18.03
CA PHE A 102 -6.63 -32.43 -18.63
C PHE A 102 -5.37 -32.40 -17.76
N TRP A 103 -4.58 -33.47 -17.83
CA TRP A 103 -3.20 -33.47 -17.38
C TRP A 103 -2.30 -33.07 -18.57
N ILE A 104 -1.35 -32.17 -18.34
CA ILE A 104 -0.21 -31.92 -19.24
C ILE A 104 0.85 -33.00 -19.01
#